data_AF-A0A0N8PVK7-F1
#
_entry.id   AF-A0A0N8PVK7-F1
#
_cell.length_a   1.000
_cell.length_b   1.000
_cell.length_c   1.000
_cell.angle_alpha   90.00
_cell.angle_beta   90.00
_cell.angle_gamma   90.00
#
_symmetry.space_group_name_H-M   'P 1'
#
loop_
_entity.id
_entity.type
_entity.pdbx_description
1 polymer ?
#
loop_
_entity_poly.entity_id
_entity_poly.type
_entity_poly.pdbx_seq_one_letter_code
_entity_poly.pdbx_strand_id
1 'polypeptide(L)'
;MQKLKRRFSLSFATMLLTAVFTGQAVMANGSSEVAETASEGMQAAASASYSYSTHKAKGITLHIMQTRADNITFKSLANKKNLERSGYEGINGGYFPMNGEHKTFSIAIENGVPLIPASEKPGYSDGRSNLSSTDPRGTLVWNGDSFSVQKVKFYTEITGTNKNKPWWAQGGVSMNLGDSKWKTKIEGEKLPNPNGDAQRSAIVGYEKDVYLIVTNNATSASNFRAAIQDRFKITETDNGTSKYKGIFLDGSGSSQMEGRDSKGNKIKNVTGDSRPLVQIITFKK
;
A
#
# COMPACT_ATOMS: atom_id res chain seq x y z
N MET A 1 3.28 61.16 -52.00
CA MET A 1 3.70 60.51 -53.27
C MET A 1 3.89 59.02 -52.97
N GLN A 2 2.96 58.13 -53.38
CA GLN A 2 3.04 57.24 -54.57
C GLN A 2 4.34 56.38 -54.59
N LYS A 3 4.40 55.07 -54.82
CA LYS A 3 3.57 53.98 -55.41
C LYS A 3 4.29 52.64 -55.04
N LEU A 4 3.67 51.50 -54.67
CA LEU A 4 2.85 50.53 -55.41
C LEU A 4 3.62 49.40 -56.15
N LYS A 5 3.13 48.15 -55.95
CA LYS A 5 3.25 46.87 -56.75
C LYS A 5 4.46 45.95 -56.44
N ARG A 6 4.38 44.61 -56.39
CA ARG A 6 3.40 43.57 -56.83
C ARG A 6 3.76 42.23 -56.13
N ARG A 7 2.87 41.58 -55.38
CA ARG A 7 2.16 40.28 -55.64
C ARG A 7 2.94 39.12 -56.28
N PHE A 8 2.93 37.96 -55.60
CA PHE A 8 2.52 36.66 -56.17
C PHE A 8 1.77 35.83 -55.12
N SER A 9 0.67 35.21 -55.55
CA SER A 9 -0.27 34.37 -54.81
C SER A 9 -0.12 32.93 -55.26
N LEU A 10 -0.39 31.96 -54.38
CA LEU A 10 -0.92 30.66 -54.80
C LEU A 10 -1.86 30.09 -53.73
N SER A 11 -3.08 29.78 -54.18
CA SER A 11 -4.18 29.14 -53.46
C SER A 11 -4.25 27.64 -53.76
N PHE A 12 -5.17 26.97 -53.05
CA PHE A 12 -5.79 25.64 -53.22
C PHE A 12 -5.31 24.58 -52.22
N ALA A 13 -6.16 23.76 -51.60
CA ALA A 13 -7.62 23.77 -51.40
C ALA A 13 -7.94 22.69 -50.36
N THR A 14 -8.93 22.95 -49.52
CA THR A 14 -9.52 22.03 -48.55
C THR A 14 -10.44 21.05 -49.29
N MET A 15 -10.22 19.75 -49.13
CA MET A 15 -11.08 18.71 -49.69
C MET A 15 -12.04 18.21 -48.61
N LEU A 16 -13.29 18.66 -48.67
CA LEU A 16 -14.43 18.05 -47.98
C LEU A 16 -14.90 16.87 -48.84
N LEU A 17 -14.99 15.67 -48.27
CA LEU A 17 -15.62 14.53 -48.92
C LEU A 17 -16.97 14.25 -48.24
N THR A 18 -18.05 14.65 -48.90
CA THR A 18 -19.41 14.19 -48.65
C THR A 18 -19.59 12.82 -49.31
N ALA A 19 -19.86 11.78 -48.52
CA ALA A 19 -20.36 10.51 -49.02
C ALA A 19 -21.88 10.43 -48.77
N VAL A 20 -22.63 10.45 -49.87
CA VAL A 20 -24.06 10.13 -49.93
C VAL A 20 -24.19 8.61 -49.96
N PHE A 21 -24.90 8.02 -49.01
CA PHE A 21 -25.35 6.64 -49.10
C PHE A 21 -26.87 6.60 -49.33
N THR A 22 -27.26 6.29 -50.55
CA THR A 22 -28.57 5.76 -50.91
C THR A 22 -28.48 4.24 -50.93
N GLY A 23 -29.44 3.55 -50.31
CA GLY A 23 -29.75 2.17 -50.70
C GLY A 23 -29.94 1.15 -49.58
N GLN A 24 -31.21 0.99 -49.21
CA GLN A 24 -31.92 -0.26 -48.87
C GLN A 24 -31.70 -0.93 -47.50
N ALA A 25 -32.83 -1.05 -46.82
CA ALA A 25 -33.05 -1.89 -45.65
C ALA A 25 -32.97 -3.38 -46.01
N VAL A 26 -32.25 -4.13 -45.18
CA VAL A 26 -32.43 -5.58 -45.02
C VAL A 26 -32.56 -5.86 -43.53
N MET A 27 -33.61 -6.59 -43.18
CA MET A 27 -33.99 -6.98 -41.83
C MET A 27 -33.16 -8.16 -41.33
N ALA A 28 -32.92 -8.15 -40.01
CA ALA A 28 -32.64 -9.29 -39.12
C ALA A 28 -31.29 -10.03 -39.24
N ASN A 29 -30.39 -9.81 -38.29
CA ASN A 29 -30.20 -10.70 -37.11
C ASN A 29 -29.05 -10.18 -36.24
N GLY A 30 -29.14 -10.46 -34.94
CA GLY A 30 -28.47 -9.71 -33.90
C GLY A 30 -26.97 -9.95 -33.74
N SER A 31 -26.30 -8.89 -33.29
CA SER A 31 -25.29 -8.93 -32.22
C SER A 31 -24.96 -7.48 -31.88
N SER A 32 -25.27 -7.08 -30.66
CA SER A 32 -25.02 -5.75 -30.09
C SER A 32 -23.52 -5.45 -30.06
N GLU A 33 -23.10 -4.43 -30.81
CA GLU A 33 -21.79 -3.81 -30.69
C GLU A 33 -21.87 -2.82 -29.51
N VAL A 34 -21.36 -3.24 -28.35
CA VAL A 34 -21.27 -2.40 -27.16
C VAL A 34 -19.97 -1.61 -27.24
N ALA A 35 -20.12 -0.28 -27.22
CA ALA A 35 -19.03 0.67 -27.11
C ALA A 35 -18.14 0.36 -25.89
N GLU A 36 -16.86 0.10 -26.14
CA GLU A 36 -15.83 -0.08 -25.13
C GLU A 36 -15.42 1.30 -24.59
N THR A 37 -15.95 1.67 -23.43
CA THR A 37 -15.42 2.76 -22.61
C THR A 37 -14.17 2.26 -21.89
N ALA A 38 -13.03 2.87 -22.23
CA ALA A 38 -11.74 2.61 -21.58
C ALA A 38 -11.81 2.88 -20.06
N SER A 39 -11.83 1.80 -19.27
CA SER A 39 -11.55 1.84 -17.84
C SER A 39 -10.03 1.71 -17.67
N GLU A 40 -9.33 2.79 -17.31
CA GLU A 40 -7.93 2.74 -16.91
C GLU A 40 -7.80 2.08 -15.52
N GLY A 41 -7.84 0.74 -15.52
CA GLY A 41 -7.38 -0.11 -14.43
C GLY A 41 -6.25 -0.99 -14.95
N MET A 42 -5.01 -0.61 -14.67
CA MET A 42 -3.81 -1.33 -15.11
C MET A 42 -3.91 -2.82 -14.76
N GLN A 43 -3.72 -3.68 -15.76
CA GLN A 43 -3.81 -5.14 -15.68
C GLN A 43 -2.96 -5.72 -14.54
N ALA A 44 -3.59 -6.57 -13.72
CA ALA A 44 -2.93 -7.23 -12.60
C ALA A 44 -1.87 -8.22 -13.10
N ALA A 45 -0.61 -7.98 -12.72
CA ALA A 45 0.38 -9.04 -12.74
C ALA A 45 0.20 -9.86 -11.44
N ALA A 46 -0.01 -11.17 -11.57
CA ALA A 46 -0.21 -12.07 -10.44
C ALA A 46 1.01 -12.97 -10.26
N SER A 47 1.57 -12.96 -9.05
CA SER A 47 2.37 -14.07 -8.54
C SER A 47 1.43 -15.18 -8.05
N ALA A 48 1.94 -16.40 -7.86
CA ALA A 48 1.18 -17.44 -7.15
C ALA A 48 0.78 -16.98 -5.72
N SER A 49 1.51 -16.03 -5.15
CA SER A 49 1.33 -15.56 -3.77
C SER A 49 0.49 -14.29 -3.62
N TYR A 50 0.34 -13.45 -4.65
CA TYR A 50 -0.39 -12.18 -4.55
C TYR A 50 -0.76 -11.63 -5.93
N SER A 51 -1.77 -10.75 -5.96
CA SER A 51 -2.06 -9.89 -7.11
C SER A 51 -1.47 -8.51 -6.90
N TYR A 52 -0.97 -7.88 -7.97
CA TYR A 52 -0.48 -6.51 -7.94
C TYR A 52 -1.42 -5.58 -8.70
N SER A 53 -1.64 -4.38 -8.17
CA SER A 53 -2.40 -3.32 -8.84
C SER A 53 -1.89 -1.93 -8.46
N THR A 54 -2.35 -0.91 -9.18
CA THR A 54 -2.08 0.49 -8.85
C THR A 54 -3.36 1.29 -8.72
N HIS A 55 -3.33 2.35 -7.91
CA HIS A 55 -4.43 3.32 -7.79
C HIS A 55 -3.90 4.74 -7.78
N LYS A 56 -4.44 5.61 -8.63
CA LYS A 56 -4.06 7.03 -8.67
C LYS A 56 -5.15 7.86 -8.00
N ALA A 57 -4.78 8.58 -6.96
CA ALA A 57 -5.67 9.52 -6.27
C ALA A 57 -4.83 10.54 -5.50
N LYS A 58 -5.38 11.72 -5.23
CA LYS A 58 -4.73 12.76 -4.42
C LYS A 58 -3.30 13.11 -4.88
N GLY A 59 -3.05 13.05 -6.19
CA GLY A 59 -1.75 13.36 -6.80
C GLY A 59 -0.66 12.29 -6.59
N ILE A 60 -1.00 11.12 -6.03
CA ILE A 60 -0.04 10.02 -5.80
C ILE A 60 -0.49 8.73 -6.50
N THR A 61 0.45 7.82 -6.69
CA THR A 61 0.18 6.44 -7.11
C THR A 61 0.40 5.49 -5.94
N LEU A 62 -0.65 4.78 -5.55
CA LEU A 62 -0.56 3.64 -4.65
C LEU A 62 -0.13 2.42 -5.46
N HIS A 63 0.92 1.74 -5.02
CA HIS A 63 1.29 0.40 -5.43
C HIS A 63 0.73 -0.57 -4.40
N ILE A 64 -0.04 -1.58 -4.83
CA ILE A 64 -0.83 -2.42 -3.95
C ILE A 64 -0.57 -3.89 -4.28
N MET A 65 -0.10 -4.66 -3.31
CA MET A 65 -0.11 -6.12 -3.35
C MET A 65 -1.24 -6.64 -2.49
N GLN A 66 -2.15 -7.42 -3.08
CA GLN A 66 -3.26 -8.06 -2.38
C GLN A 66 -2.99 -9.56 -2.25
N THR A 67 -3.16 -10.07 -1.04
CA THR A 67 -3.04 -11.49 -0.72
C THR A 67 -4.05 -11.87 0.35
N ARG A 68 -4.19 -13.16 0.62
CA ARG A 68 -4.89 -13.69 1.79
C ARG A 68 -4.10 -13.47 3.08
N ALA A 69 -4.81 -13.25 4.17
CA ALA A 69 -4.24 -13.01 5.50
C ALA A 69 -3.38 -14.18 6.01
N ASP A 70 -3.80 -15.41 5.72
CA ASP A 70 -3.06 -16.63 6.07
C ASP A 70 -1.72 -16.77 5.33
N ASN A 71 -1.53 -16.05 4.22
CA ASN A 71 -0.31 -16.04 3.42
C ASN A 71 0.70 -14.96 3.87
N ILE A 72 0.38 -14.10 4.84
CA ILE A 72 1.33 -13.13 5.39
C ILE A 72 2.30 -13.80 6.37
N THR A 73 3.58 -13.45 6.28
CA THR A 73 4.60 -13.74 7.29
C THR A 73 5.57 -12.56 7.41
N PHE A 74 6.41 -12.59 8.45
CA PHE A 74 7.39 -11.55 8.72
C PHE A 74 8.80 -12.11 8.63
N LYS A 75 9.74 -11.30 8.12
CA LYS A 75 11.16 -11.67 8.07
C LYS A 75 12.03 -10.53 8.57
N SER A 76 13.05 -10.91 9.35
CA SER A 76 14.12 -9.99 9.72
C SER A 76 15.16 -9.97 8.60
N LEU A 77 15.47 -8.78 8.10
CA LEU A 77 16.65 -8.53 7.28
C LEU A 77 17.84 -8.05 8.12
N ALA A 78 17.64 -7.92 9.44
CA ALA A 78 18.65 -7.55 10.43
C ALA A 78 19.50 -6.33 10.02
N ASN A 79 18.90 -5.36 9.33
CA ASN A 79 19.58 -4.17 8.81
C ASN A 79 20.77 -4.46 7.86
N LYS A 80 20.81 -5.64 7.22
CA LYS A 80 21.90 -6.05 6.32
C LYS A 80 21.59 -5.84 4.84
N LYS A 81 20.31 -5.85 4.48
CA LYS A 81 19.84 -5.80 3.09
C LYS A 81 18.62 -4.90 2.99
N ASN A 82 18.50 -4.21 1.86
CA ASN A 82 17.24 -3.61 1.43
C ASN A 82 16.35 -4.71 0.81
N LEU A 83 15.09 -4.38 0.50
CA LEU A 83 14.13 -5.36 0.00
C LEU A 83 14.56 -5.93 -1.36
N GLU A 84 15.03 -5.10 -2.28
CA GLU A 84 15.50 -5.51 -3.61
C GLU A 84 16.59 -6.60 -3.54
N ARG A 85 17.55 -6.44 -2.62
CA ARG A 85 18.69 -7.37 -2.46
C ARG A 85 18.38 -8.55 -1.54
N SER A 86 17.19 -8.59 -0.94
CA SER A 86 16.81 -9.60 0.05
C SER A 86 16.42 -10.94 -0.59
N GLY A 87 15.92 -10.93 -1.82
CA GLY A 87 15.33 -12.10 -2.47
C GLY A 87 13.89 -12.41 -2.02
N TYR A 88 13.31 -11.55 -1.18
CA TYR A 88 11.90 -11.60 -0.78
C TYR A 88 11.05 -10.66 -1.63
N GLU A 89 9.78 -11.00 -1.76
CA GLU A 89 8.73 -10.15 -2.32
C GLU A 89 7.86 -9.62 -1.17
N GLY A 90 7.33 -8.40 -1.31
CA GLY A 90 6.51 -7.79 -0.28
C GLY A 90 6.84 -6.31 -0.10
N ILE A 91 6.76 -5.83 1.15
CA ILE A 91 7.04 -4.43 1.50
C ILE A 91 7.86 -4.34 2.81
N ASN A 92 8.35 -3.15 3.13
CA ASN A 92 8.92 -2.89 4.45
C ASN A 92 7.92 -3.11 5.59
N GLY A 93 8.44 -3.37 6.79
CA GLY A 93 7.64 -3.51 8.00
C GLY A 93 7.60 -2.25 8.87
N GLY A 94 7.66 -2.47 10.18
CA GLY A 94 7.59 -1.42 11.18
C GLY A 94 8.89 -0.64 11.37
N TYR A 95 8.84 0.27 12.34
CA TYR A 95 9.91 1.24 12.63
C TYR A 95 11.14 0.57 13.25
N PHE A 96 12.31 1.16 13.07
CA PHE A 96 13.58 0.69 13.63
C PHE A 96 14.56 1.85 13.84
N PRO A 97 15.61 1.72 14.67
CA PRO A 97 16.57 2.78 14.87
C PRO A 97 17.49 2.96 13.65
N MET A 98 17.75 4.20 13.27
CA MET A 98 18.62 4.54 12.14
C MET A 98 20.12 4.38 12.42
N ASN A 99 20.51 3.99 13.64
CA ASN A 99 21.90 3.91 14.09
C ASN A 99 22.61 2.60 13.71
N GLY A 100 21.99 1.75 12.88
CA GLY A 100 22.61 0.51 12.42
C GLY A 100 22.16 -0.75 13.18
N GLU A 101 21.46 -0.62 14.30
CA GLU A 101 21.12 -1.75 15.17
C GLU A 101 20.08 -2.71 14.54
N HIS A 102 20.21 -3.99 14.87
CA HIS A 102 19.30 -5.05 14.42
C HIS A 102 18.07 -5.14 15.33
N LYS A 103 17.30 -4.04 15.41
CA LYS A 103 16.21 -3.86 16.36
C LYS A 103 14.95 -3.40 15.65
N THR A 104 13.79 -3.97 15.98
CA THR A 104 12.50 -3.44 15.55
C THR A 104 11.80 -2.74 16.70
N PHE A 105 11.14 -1.63 16.39
CA PHE A 105 10.33 -0.82 17.29
C PHE A 105 8.84 -0.96 16.97
N SER A 106 8.44 -2.12 16.48
CA SER A 106 7.05 -2.42 16.14
C SER A 106 6.76 -3.86 16.49
N ILE A 107 5.54 -4.11 16.94
CA ILE A 107 5.04 -5.47 17.10
C ILE A 107 5.15 -6.20 15.76
N ALA A 108 5.65 -7.42 15.79
CA ALA A 108 5.88 -8.26 14.62
C ALA A 108 5.85 -9.70 15.09
N ILE A 109 4.66 -10.29 15.19
CA ILE A 109 4.45 -11.60 15.80
C ILE A 109 3.61 -12.48 14.89
N GLU A 110 4.02 -13.74 14.74
CA GLU A 110 3.23 -14.81 14.13
C GLU A 110 3.04 -15.92 15.17
N ASN A 111 1.79 -16.25 15.50
CA ASN A 111 1.43 -17.31 16.45
C ASN A 111 2.12 -17.21 17.82
N GLY A 112 2.33 -15.99 18.33
CA GLY A 112 3.01 -15.73 19.60
C GLY A 112 4.54 -15.77 19.52
N VAL A 113 5.11 -16.04 18.34
CA VAL A 113 6.55 -16.02 18.09
C VAL A 113 6.92 -14.65 17.51
N PRO A 114 7.82 -13.89 18.15
CA PRO A 114 8.28 -12.61 17.63
C PRO A 114 9.22 -12.79 16.44
N LEU A 115 9.33 -11.75 15.62
CA LEU A 115 10.18 -11.66 14.44
C LEU A 115 11.65 -12.02 14.71
N ILE A 116 12.22 -11.44 15.76
CA ILE A 116 13.61 -11.63 16.14
C ILE A 116 13.64 -12.62 17.31
N PRO A 117 14.31 -13.77 17.16
CA PRO A 117 14.32 -14.79 18.21
C PRO A 117 15.07 -14.32 19.45
N ALA A 118 14.65 -14.81 20.62
CA ALA A 118 15.25 -14.44 21.91
C ALA A 118 16.76 -14.74 22.00
N SER A 119 17.25 -15.71 21.21
CA SER A 119 18.67 -16.05 21.09
C SER A 119 19.54 -14.88 20.60
N GLU A 120 18.96 -13.90 19.91
CA GLU A 120 19.65 -12.70 19.44
C GLU A 120 19.70 -11.59 20.52
N LYS A 121 19.26 -11.89 21.76
CA LYS A 121 19.14 -10.97 22.92
C LYS A 121 18.52 -9.58 22.60
N PRO A 122 17.43 -9.49 21.83
CA PRO A 122 16.94 -8.20 21.32
C PRO A 122 16.19 -7.32 22.34
N GLY A 123 15.94 -7.77 23.58
CA GLY A 123 15.19 -7.00 24.59
C GLY A 123 13.79 -6.58 24.12
N TYR A 124 13.38 -5.34 24.38
CA TYR A 124 12.10 -4.75 23.91
C TYR A 124 12.07 -4.43 22.40
N SER A 125 12.96 -5.02 21.61
CA SER A 125 13.18 -4.59 20.23
C SER A 125 13.18 -5.74 19.22
N ASP A 126 12.36 -6.73 19.49
CA ASP A 126 12.38 -8.03 18.83
C ASP A 126 11.10 -8.37 18.06
N GLY A 127 10.11 -7.49 18.13
CA GLY A 127 8.77 -7.73 17.61
C GLY A 127 7.71 -7.88 18.71
N ARG A 128 8.07 -7.81 19.99
CA ARG A 128 7.11 -7.92 21.12
C ARG A 128 6.48 -6.60 21.53
N SER A 129 6.99 -5.46 21.08
CA SER A 129 6.50 -4.13 21.50
C SER A 129 6.56 -3.06 20.41
N ASN A 130 5.71 -2.06 20.56
CA ASN A 130 5.76 -0.82 19.77
C ASN A 130 6.76 0.20 20.37
N LEU A 131 7.34 1.03 19.50
CA LEU A 131 8.28 2.15 19.69
C LEU A 131 8.40 2.68 21.12
N SER A 132 9.57 2.48 21.73
CA SER A 132 9.84 2.70 23.16
C SER A 132 8.78 2.01 24.02
N SER A 133 9.15 1.24 25.03
CA SER A 133 8.17 0.63 25.93
C SER A 133 7.48 1.70 26.80
N THR A 134 6.91 2.75 26.23
CA THR A 134 6.25 3.88 26.88
C THR A 134 4.90 4.19 26.22
N ASP A 135 4.79 4.17 24.87
CA ASP A 135 3.58 4.61 24.19
C ASP A 135 2.88 3.47 23.41
N PRO A 136 1.62 3.16 23.71
CA PRO A 136 0.87 2.19 22.92
C PRO A 136 0.54 2.76 21.54
N ARG A 137 0.63 1.91 20.50
CA ARG A 137 0.36 2.27 19.10
C ARG A 137 -0.57 1.29 18.42
N GLY A 138 -1.16 1.74 17.32
CA GLY A 138 -2.00 0.93 16.45
C GLY A 138 -1.27 -0.32 15.98
N THR A 139 -1.89 -1.46 16.23
CA THR A 139 -1.39 -2.78 15.83
C THR A 139 -2.49 -3.47 15.06
N LEU A 140 -2.25 -3.76 13.78
CA LEU A 140 -3.14 -4.57 12.97
C LEU A 140 -3.00 -6.03 13.40
N VAL A 141 -4.10 -6.64 13.82
CA VAL A 141 -4.17 -8.03 14.29
C VAL A 141 -5.12 -8.79 13.38
N TRP A 142 -4.65 -9.89 12.82
CA TRP A 142 -5.50 -10.92 12.23
C TRP A 142 -5.55 -12.12 13.16
N ASN A 143 -6.76 -12.53 13.57
CA ASN A 143 -6.94 -13.59 14.56
C ASN A 143 -7.30 -14.96 13.98
N GLY A 144 -7.15 -15.12 12.66
CA GLY A 144 -7.58 -16.32 11.92
C GLY A 144 -8.92 -16.13 11.20
N ASP A 145 -9.78 -15.24 11.71
CA ASP A 145 -11.14 -15.03 11.17
C ASP A 145 -11.37 -13.60 10.67
N SER A 146 -10.85 -12.60 11.40
CA SER A 146 -11.09 -11.18 11.11
C SER A 146 -9.92 -10.29 11.53
N PHE A 147 -10.02 -9.01 11.15
CA PHE A 147 -9.03 -7.99 11.47
C PHE A 147 -9.52 -7.03 12.55
N SER A 148 -8.59 -6.61 13.40
CA SER A 148 -8.77 -5.48 14.33
C SER A 148 -7.54 -4.57 14.31
N VAL A 149 -7.71 -3.29 14.65
CA VAL A 149 -6.58 -2.44 15.07
C VAL A 149 -6.70 -2.26 16.57
N GLN A 150 -5.70 -2.73 17.31
CA GLN A 150 -5.63 -2.61 18.76
C GLN A 150 -4.51 -1.63 19.12
N LYS A 151 -4.80 -0.65 19.98
CA LYS A 151 -3.79 0.28 20.48
C LYS A 151 -3.11 -0.36 21.69
N VAL A 152 -1.95 -0.97 21.46
CA VAL A 152 -1.21 -1.75 22.46
C VAL A 152 0.26 -1.37 22.47
N LYS A 153 0.90 -1.60 23.61
CA LYS A 153 2.33 -1.38 23.85
C LYS A 153 3.10 -2.69 23.70
N PHE A 154 2.56 -3.78 24.26
CA PHE A 154 3.11 -5.13 24.20
C PHE A 154 2.16 -6.09 23.51
N TYR A 155 2.70 -7.10 22.83
CA TYR A 155 1.89 -8.13 22.18
C TYR A 155 1.02 -8.92 23.16
N THR A 156 1.41 -9.01 24.44
CA THR A 156 0.64 -9.70 25.48
C THR A 156 -0.67 -8.98 25.84
N GLU A 157 -0.81 -7.72 25.44
CA GLU A 157 -2.06 -6.95 25.58
C GLU A 157 -3.03 -7.20 24.41
N ILE A 158 -2.60 -7.92 23.37
CA ILE A 158 -3.46 -8.28 22.24
C ILE A 158 -4.53 -9.26 22.72
N THR A 159 -5.77 -8.92 22.42
CA THR A 159 -6.95 -9.74 22.76
C THR A 159 -7.58 -10.36 21.51
N GLY A 160 -8.45 -11.35 21.70
CA GLY A 160 -9.23 -11.96 20.62
C GLY A 160 -8.45 -12.92 19.71
N THR A 161 -7.23 -13.31 20.08
CA THR A 161 -6.45 -14.36 19.42
C THR A 161 -6.72 -15.72 20.07
N ASN A 162 -6.62 -16.79 19.28
CA ASN A 162 -6.79 -18.16 19.74
C ASN A 162 -5.52 -18.95 19.45
N LYS A 163 -4.95 -19.61 20.46
CA LYS A 163 -3.74 -20.44 20.29
C LYS A 163 -3.92 -21.59 19.30
N ASN A 164 -5.16 -22.01 19.05
CA ASN A 164 -5.51 -23.08 18.12
C ASN A 164 -5.83 -22.58 16.70
N LYS A 165 -5.75 -21.26 16.45
CA LYS A 165 -5.92 -20.69 15.11
C LYS A 165 -4.67 -19.90 14.72
N PRO A 166 -4.28 -19.91 13.44
CA PRO A 166 -3.20 -19.05 12.98
C PRO A 166 -3.58 -17.58 13.19
N TRP A 167 -2.64 -16.79 13.69
CA TRP A 167 -2.81 -15.36 13.89
C TRP A 167 -1.48 -14.64 13.73
N TRP A 168 -1.55 -13.36 13.40
CA TRP A 168 -0.37 -12.50 13.40
C TRP A 168 -0.74 -11.07 13.77
N ALA A 169 0.26 -10.31 14.19
CA ALA A 169 0.13 -8.90 14.54
C ALA A 169 1.30 -8.08 14.00
N GLN A 170 0.98 -6.93 13.41
CA GLN A 170 1.91 -5.93 12.91
C GLN A 170 1.66 -4.59 13.61
N GLY A 171 2.69 -4.03 14.22
CA GLY A 171 2.70 -2.71 14.83
C GLY A 171 2.94 -1.61 13.81
N GLY A 172 2.34 -0.45 14.06
CA GLY A 172 2.45 0.74 13.23
C GLY A 172 1.80 1.93 13.91
N VAL A 173 1.08 2.76 13.15
CA VAL A 173 0.21 3.81 13.69
C VAL A 173 -1.19 3.69 13.08
N SER A 174 -2.24 3.72 13.89
CA SER A 174 -3.63 3.54 13.46
C SER A 174 -4.04 4.54 12.39
N MET A 175 -4.50 4.06 11.22
CA MET A 175 -5.03 4.96 10.19
C MET A 175 -6.44 5.46 10.52
N ASN A 176 -7.25 4.69 11.25
CA ASN A 176 -8.65 5.01 11.55
C ASN A 176 -9.43 5.43 10.29
N LEU A 177 -9.46 4.58 9.27
CA LEU A 177 -9.89 4.90 7.90
C LEU A 177 -11.34 5.41 7.77
N GLY A 178 -12.22 5.21 8.75
CA GLY A 178 -13.60 5.69 8.75
C GLY A 178 -13.88 6.85 9.71
N ASP A 179 -12.88 7.30 10.48
CA ASP A 179 -13.08 8.26 11.57
C ASP A 179 -12.56 9.65 11.18
N SER A 180 -13.42 10.67 11.28
CA SER A 180 -13.06 12.07 11.04
C SER A 180 -12.01 12.59 12.05
N LYS A 181 -11.93 12.00 13.26
CA LYS A 181 -10.98 12.38 14.33
C LYS A 181 -9.62 11.68 14.23
N TRP A 182 -9.30 11.06 13.09
CA TRP A 182 -8.07 10.30 12.91
C TRP A 182 -6.79 11.11 13.18
N LYS A 183 -6.79 12.44 12.89
CA LYS A 183 -5.63 13.31 13.13
C LYS A 183 -5.19 13.33 14.60
N THR A 184 -6.12 13.57 15.52
CA THR A 184 -5.83 13.54 16.96
C THR A 184 -5.33 12.17 17.42
N LYS A 185 -5.82 11.09 16.80
CA LYS A 185 -5.37 9.73 17.11
C LYS A 185 -3.93 9.48 16.67
N ILE A 186 -3.55 9.89 15.46
CA ILE A 186 -2.17 9.73 14.99
C ILE A 186 -1.18 10.63 15.72
N GLU A 187 -1.62 11.77 16.26
CA GLU A 187 -0.82 12.63 17.13
C GLU A 187 -0.53 11.92 18.46
N GLY A 188 -1.58 11.36 19.10
CA GLY A 188 -1.44 10.58 20.33
C GLY A 188 -0.68 9.25 20.15
N GLU A 189 -0.58 8.75 18.91
CA GLU A 189 0.26 7.61 18.54
C GLU A 189 1.60 8.03 17.93
N LYS A 190 1.89 9.34 17.86
CA LYS A 190 3.16 9.92 17.40
C LYS A 190 3.57 9.39 16.01
N LEU A 191 2.72 9.56 15.00
CA LEU A 191 3.10 9.30 13.60
C LEU A 191 4.26 10.23 13.22
N PRO A 192 5.40 9.71 12.73
CA PRO A 192 6.50 10.56 12.26
C PRO A 192 6.10 11.36 11.01
N ASN A 193 6.51 12.63 11.00
CA ASN A 193 6.32 13.57 9.88
C ASN A 193 4.90 13.49 9.25
N PRO A 194 3.81 13.73 10.00
CA PRO A 194 2.45 13.51 9.51
C PRO A 194 2.04 14.49 8.42
N ASN A 195 2.55 15.73 8.49
CA ASN A 195 2.19 16.82 7.58
C ASN A 195 3.17 17.00 6.41
N GLY A 196 4.42 16.59 6.56
CA GLY A 196 5.42 16.76 5.53
C GLY A 196 5.36 15.71 4.43
N ASP A 197 6.07 16.02 3.35
CA ASP A 197 6.21 15.16 2.19
C ASP A 197 7.15 14.01 2.51
N ALA A 198 6.60 12.81 2.56
CA ALA A 198 7.34 11.58 2.75
C ALA A 198 6.75 10.50 1.83
N GLN A 199 7.60 9.57 1.38
CA GLN A 199 7.10 8.29 0.89
C GLN A 199 6.43 7.55 2.05
N ARG A 200 5.40 6.76 1.76
CA ARG A 200 4.60 6.11 2.81
C ARG A 200 4.29 4.68 2.44
N SER A 201 4.18 3.86 3.48
CA SER A 201 3.77 2.47 3.41
C SER A 201 2.65 2.20 4.42
N ALA A 202 1.81 1.22 4.12
CA ALA A 202 0.71 0.79 4.97
C ALA A 202 0.40 -0.69 4.75
N ILE A 203 -0.24 -1.28 5.76
CA ILE A 203 -0.93 -2.56 5.65
C ILE A 203 -2.39 -2.35 6.03
N VAL A 204 -3.29 -2.87 5.19
CA VAL A 204 -4.74 -2.81 5.41
C VAL A 204 -5.31 -4.22 5.32
N GLY A 205 -6.16 -4.59 6.28
CA GLY A 205 -6.91 -5.85 6.29
C GLY A 205 -8.41 -5.63 6.13
N TYR A 206 -9.07 -6.51 5.38
CA TYR A 206 -10.52 -6.57 5.25
C TYR A 206 -10.96 -8.00 4.93
N GLU A 207 -11.95 -8.51 5.66
CA GLU A 207 -12.38 -9.91 5.59
C GLU A 207 -11.19 -10.89 5.69
N LYS A 208 -10.82 -11.54 4.59
CA LYS A 208 -9.71 -12.49 4.51
C LYS A 208 -8.50 -11.94 3.76
N ASP A 209 -8.59 -10.71 3.28
CA ASP A 209 -7.59 -10.10 2.40
C ASP A 209 -6.74 -9.08 3.15
N VAL A 210 -5.48 -9.00 2.72
CA VAL A 210 -4.48 -8.03 3.15
C VAL A 210 -3.98 -7.28 1.94
N TYR A 211 -3.85 -5.97 2.09
CA TYR A 211 -3.32 -5.05 1.10
C TYR A 211 -2.03 -4.44 1.66
N LEU A 212 -0.91 -4.77 1.04
CA LEU A 212 0.39 -4.14 1.28
C LEU A 212 0.52 -2.97 0.31
N ILE A 213 0.60 -1.75 0.86
CA ILE A 213 0.45 -0.52 0.08
C ILE A 213 1.69 0.35 0.25
N VAL A 214 2.27 0.80 -0.86
CA VAL A 214 3.40 1.74 -0.88
C VAL A 214 3.14 2.86 -1.89
N THR A 215 3.55 4.08 -1.56
CA THR A 215 3.71 5.17 -2.54
C THR A 215 5.17 5.60 -2.58
N ASN A 216 5.72 5.74 -3.80
CA ASN A 216 7.03 6.35 -4.01
C ASN A 216 6.94 7.87 -4.26
N ASN A 217 5.71 8.41 -4.44
CA ASN A 217 5.48 9.84 -4.43
C ASN A 217 5.54 10.37 -2.99
N ALA A 218 6.27 11.46 -2.77
CA ALA A 218 6.30 12.14 -1.49
C ALA A 218 4.94 12.80 -1.21
N THR A 219 4.40 12.60 -0.01
CA THR A 219 3.06 13.03 0.35
C THR A 219 2.86 13.14 1.86
N SER A 220 1.88 13.94 2.28
CA SER A 220 1.38 13.96 3.67
C SER A 220 0.62 12.67 4.03
N ALA A 221 0.47 12.42 5.33
CA ALA A 221 -0.30 11.27 5.85
C ALA A 221 -1.77 11.39 5.45
N SER A 222 -2.28 12.63 5.42
CA SER A 222 -3.65 12.95 5.04
C SER A 222 -3.92 12.54 3.59
N ASN A 223 -3.04 12.91 2.66
CA ASN A 223 -3.20 12.58 1.24
C ASN A 223 -3.06 11.08 0.99
N PHE A 224 -2.08 10.42 1.62
CA PHE A 224 -1.90 8.97 1.49
C PHE A 224 -3.10 8.19 2.02
N ARG A 225 -3.58 8.54 3.21
CA ARG A 225 -4.79 7.95 3.80
C ARG A 225 -6.02 8.20 2.92
N ALA A 226 -6.19 9.41 2.40
CA ALA A 226 -7.31 9.76 1.54
C ALA A 226 -7.27 9.03 0.18
N ALA A 227 -6.09 8.76 -0.37
CA ALA A 227 -5.95 7.91 -1.56
C ALA A 227 -6.36 6.46 -1.28
N ILE A 228 -6.02 5.93 -0.10
CA ILE A 228 -6.46 4.59 0.35
C ILE A 228 -7.98 4.55 0.56
N GLN A 229 -8.55 5.58 1.19
CA GLN A 229 -10.00 5.69 1.33
C GLN A 229 -10.70 5.75 -0.03
N ASP A 230 -10.17 6.51 -0.99
CA ASP A 230 -10.72 6.57 -2.34
C ASP A 230 -10.64 5.23 -3.07
N ARG A 231 -9.54 4.47 -2.93
CA ARG A 231 -9.40 3.12 -3.50
C ARG A 231 -10.47 2.15 -2.98
N PHE A 232 -10.75 2.21 -1.68
CA PHE A 232 -11.66 1.29 -1.00
C PHE A 232 -13.07 1.84 -0.78
N LYS A 233 -13.36 3.04 -1.33
CA LYS A 233 -14.63 3.75 -1.20
C LYS A 233 -15.08 3.88 0.25
N ILE A 234 -14.15 4.30 1.11
CA ILE A 234 -14.37 4.50 2.54
C ILE A 234 -14.76 5.98 2.77
N THR A 235 -15.91 6.19 3.37
CA THR A 235 -16.37 7.52 3.80
C THR A 235 -16.08 7.72 5.28
N GLU A 236 -15.71 8.95 5.66
CA GLU A 236 -15.56 9.32 7.06
C GLU A 236 -16.88 9.75 7.67
N THR A 237 -17.08 9.38 8.93
CA THR A 237 -18.12 9.96 9.76
C THR A 237 -17.58 10.28 11.15
N ASP A 238 -18.31 11.08 11.91
CA ASP A 238 -17.97 11.35 13.29
C ASP A 238 -18.07 10.05 14.11
N ASN A 239 -16.93 9.62 14.64
CA ASN A 239 -16.75 8.32 15.31
C ASN A 239 -16.97 7.11 14.37
N GLY A 240 -16.82 7.30 13.07
CA GLY A 240 -17.02 6.25 12.08
C GLY A 240 -16.04 5.09 12.22
N THR A 241 -16.55 3.88 12.00
CA THR A 241 -15.71 2.69 11.90
C THR A 241 -15.70 2.22 10.44
N SER A 242 -14.51 1.91 9.92
CA SER A 242 -14.39 1.27 8.62
C SER A 242 -14.33 -0.24 8.80
N LYS A 243 -14.92 -0.97 7.86
CA LYS A 243 -14.72 -2.43 7.72
C LYS A 243 -13.25 -2.76 7.40
N TYR A 244 -12.53 -1.83 6.79
CA TYR A 244 -11.09 -1.91 6.56
C TYR A 244 -10.32 -1.47 7.80
N LYS A 245 -9.35 -2.28 8.20
CA LYS A 245 -8.47 -2.03 9.36
C LYS A 245 -7.07 -1.75 8.83
N GLY A 246 -6.54 -0.56 9.09
CA GLY A 246 -5.27 -0.13 8.50
C GLY A 246 -4.36 0.56 9.49
N ILE A 247 -3.06 0.36 9.30
CA ILE A 247 -1.99 1.07 10.02
C ILE A 247 -0.98 1.64 9.03
N PHE A 248 -0.41 2.79 9.37
CA PHE A 248 0.81 3.31 8.75
C PHE A 248 2.00 2.49 9.23
N LEU A 249 2.88 2.13 8.30
CA LEU A 249 4.15 1.46 8.55
C LEU A 249 5.31 2.47 8.45
N ASP A 250 6.55 1.99 8.52
CA ASP A 250 7.71 2.87 8.42
C ASP A 250 7.81 3.54 7.03
N GLY A 251 8.10 4.83 7.04
CA GLY A 251 7.96 5.71 5.87
C GLY A 251 9.28 6.16 5.28
N SER A 252 9.22 7.22 4.47
CA SER A 252 10.38 7.87 3.86
C SER A 252 11.27 6.84 3.14
N GLY A 253 12.57 6.87 3.36
CA GLY A 253 13.51 5.94 2.73
C GLY A 253 13.24 4.45 2.99
N SER A 254 12.50 4.11 4.05
CA SER A 254 12.10 2.73 4.33
C SER A 254 10.97 2.24 3.44
N SER A 255 10.21 3.13 2.76
CA SER A 255 9.06 2.75 1.93
C SER A 255 9.50 1.97 0.69
N GLN A 256 9.52 0.65 0.81
CA GLN A 256 10.05 -0.27 -0.20
C GLN A 256 9.01 -1.32 -0.61
N MET A 257 9.06 -1.75 -1.88
CA MET A 257 8.25 -2.82 -2.44
C MET A 257 9.04 -3.57 -3.50
N GLU A 258 9.05 -4.89 -3.45
CA GLU A 258 9.62 -5.74 -4.50
C GLU A 258 8.57 -6.80 -4.86
N GLY A 259 8.22 -6.88 -6.14
CA GLY A 259 7.28 -7.87 -6.64
C GLY A 259 7.73 -8.47 -7.97
N ARG A 260 7.50 -9.77 -8.13
CA ARG A 260 7.76 -10.59 -9.31
C ARG A 260 6.51 -11.35 -9.76
N ASP A 261 6.43 -11.66 -11.05
CA ASP A 261 5.38 -12.51 -11.60
C ASP A 261 5.67 -13.99 -11.33
N SER A 262 4.75 -14.86 -11.72
CA SER A 262 4.90 -16.32 -11.58
C SER A 262 6.11 -16.91 -12.32
N LYS A 263 6.74 -16.16 -13.23
CA LYS A 263 7.94 -16.54 -13.97
C LYS A 263 9.21 -15.94 -13.36
N GLY A 264 9.09 -15.18 -12.26
CA GLY A 264 10.19 -14.51 -11.59
C GLY A 264 10.59 -13.15 -12.18
N ASN A 265 9.87 -12.67 -13.21
CA ASN A 265 10.14 -11.35 -13.80
C ASN A 265 9.69 -10.26 -12.83
N LYS A 266 10.50 -9.21 -12.67
CA LYS A 266 10.19 -8.08 -11.80
C LYS A 266 8.94 -7.34 -12.30
N ILE A 267 7.87 -7.33 -11.50
CA ILE A 267 6.63 -6.54 -11.72
C ILE A 267 6.85 -5.11 -11.26
N LYS A 268 7.37 -4.95 -10.04
CA LYS A 268 7.54 -3.64 -9.42
C LYS A 268 8.71 -3.63 -8.46
N ASN A 269 9.47 -2.55 -8.50
CA ASN A 269 10.46 -2.19 -7.51
C ASN A 269 10.20 -0.74 -7.06
N VAL A 270 9.98 -0.55 -5.76
CA VAL A 270 10.04 0.73 -5.06
C VAL A 270 11.18 0.62 -4.07
N THR A 271 12.18 1.47 -4.21
CA THR A 271 13.42 1.34 -3.44
C THR A 271 13.48 2.23 -2.21
N GLY A 272 12.54 3.18 -2.05
CA GLY A 272 12.71 4.23 -1.06
C GLY A 272 14.02 5.00 -1.31
N ASP A 273 14.86 5.15 -0.29
CA ASP A 273 16.26 5.62 -0.43
C ASP A 273 17.27 4.47 -0.52
N SER A 274 16.77 3.25 -0.73
CA SER A 274 17.53 2.00 -0.81
C SER A 274 18.20 1.56 0.50
N ARG A 275 17.85 2.15 1.65
CA ARG A 275 18.40 1.76 2.95
C ARG A 275 18.13 0.28 3.27
N PRO A 276 19.03 -0.38 4.01
CA PRO A 276 18.74 -1.66 4.62
C PRO A 276 17.52 -1.56 5.55
N LEU A 277 16.79 -2.66 5.67
CA LEU A 277 15.61 -2.76 6.53
C LEU A 277 15.89 -3.73 7.68
N VAL A 278 15.21 -3.56 8.81
CA VAL A 278 15.19 -4.57 9.87
C VAL A 278 14.06 -5.57 9.64
N GLN A 279 12.84 -5.07 9.40
CA GLN A 279 11.65 -5.89 9.24
C GLN A 279 11.07 -5.74 7.85
N ILE A 280 10.61 -6.85 7.27
CA ILE A 280 9.74 -6.86 6.09
C ILE A 280 8.47 -7.67 6.34
N ILE A 281 7.42 -7.31 5.62
CA ILE A 281 6.18 -8.09 5.50
C ILE A 281 6.24 -8.78 4.14
N THR A 282 6.17 -10.10 4.15
CA THR A 282 6.36 -10.94 2.96
C THR A 282 5.34 -12.06 2.92
N PHE A 283 5.38 -12.87 1.88
CA PHE A 283 4.46 -13.96 1.63
C PHE A 283 5.05 -15.30 2.08
N LYS A 284 4.20 -16.23 2.49
CA LYS A 284 4.60 -17.62 2.69
C LYS A 284 4.92 -18.22 1.32
N LYS A 285 5.98 -19.04 1.28
CA LYS A 285 6.37 -19.84 0.12
C LYS A 285 5.91 -21.27 0.32
#